data_AF-A0A228J4F5-F1
#
_entry.id   AF-A0A228J4F5-F1
#
_cell.length_a   1.000
_cell.length_b   1.000
_cell.length_c   1.000
_cell.angle_alpha   90.00
_cell.angle_beta   90.00
_cell.angle_gamma   90.00
#
_symmetry.space_group_name_H-M   'P 1'
#
loop_
_entity.id
_entity.type
_entity.pdbx_description
1 polymer ?
#
loop_
_entity_poly.entity_id
_entity_poly.type
_entity_poly.pdbx_seq_one_letter_code
_entity_poly.pdbx_strand_id
1 'polypeptide(L)'
;MIDFDRYDAPTWDDLPLTPIDPESDGDNAKRDALRDSFAEFQDGPAYNLHRNMMAGNASPRMLRDAVRRLANMLQVSGEVGDYRTEAEIVNTLTNLTMVAQKTIYE
;
A
#
# COMPACT_ATOMS: atom_id res chain seq x y z
N MET A 1 33.93 -12.17 44.38
CA MET A 1 34.05 -10.91 43.62
C MET A 1 33.12 -11.10 42.42
N ILE A 2 31.94 -10.49 42.46
CA ILE A 2 30.94 -10.60 41.38
C ILE A 2 31.17 -9.37 40.51
N ASP A 3 31.59 -9.58 39.26
CA ASP A 3 31.68 -8.52 38.25
C ASP A 3 30.27 -8.05 37.91
N PHE A 4 29.96 -6.80 38.28
CA PHE A 4 28.67 -6.14 38.00
C PHE A 4 28.64 -5.44 36.62
N ASP A 5 29.64 -5.66 35.76
CA ASP A 5 29.91 -4.77 34.62
C ASP A 5 29.59 -5.35 33.24
N ARG A 6 28.68 -6.31 33.15
CA ARG A 6 28.09 -6.73 31.86
C ARG A 6 26.57 -6.85 31.96
N TYR A 7 25.92 -5.71 32.13
CA TYR A 7 24.56 -5.56 31.63
C TYR A 7 24.68 -5.28 30.12
N ASP A 8 24.77 -6.33 29.31
CA ASP A 8 24.54 -6.18 27.87
C ASP A 8 23.07 -5.77 27.71
N ALA A 9 22.84 -4.60 27.10
CA ALA A 9 21.49 -4.14 26.79
C ALA A 9 20.81 -5.19 25.90
N PRO A 10 19.54 -5.55 26.17
CA PRO A 10 18.88 -6.60 25.41
C PRO A 10 18.83 -6.21 23.93
N THR A 11 19.37 -7.08 23.08
CA THR A 11 19.15 -6.99 21.65
C THR A 11 17.70 -7.38 21.37
N TRP A 12 17.09 -6.78 20.33
CA TRP A 12 15.68 -6.96 19.95
C TRP A 12 15.22 -8.43 19.81
N ASP A 13 16.15 -9.38 19.75
CA ASP A 13 15.93 -10.83 19.69
C ASP A 13 15.57 -11.50 21.04
N ASP A 14 15.73 -10.84 22.19
CA ASP A 14 15.45 -11.42 23.52
C ASP A 14 14.02 -11.15 24.02
N LEU A 15 13.17 -10.52 23.21
CA LEU A 15 11.79 -10.26 23.59
C LEU A 15 10.96 -11.55 23.47
N PRO A 16 10.24 -11.99 24.51
CA PRO A 16 9.31 -13.10 24.38
C PRO A 16 8.20 -12.69 23.39
N LEU A 17 8.32 -13.13 22.14
CA LEU A 17 7.33 -12.96 21.09
C LEU A 17 6.15 -13.89 21.35
N THR A 18 5.34 -13.58 22.36
CA THR A 18 3.92 -13.99 22.34
C THR A 18 3.13 -13.20 23.38
N PRO A 19 2.39 -12.20 22.91
CA PRO A 19 0.96 -12.16 23.11
C PRO A 19 0.31 -12.40 21.76
N ILE A 20 -0.52 -13.44 21.65
CA ILE A 20 -1.48 -13.55 20.56
C ILE A 20 -2.45 -12.39 20.79
N ASP A 21 -2.18 -11.28 20.13
CA ASP A 21 -2.91 -10.03 20.25
C ASP A 21 -4.24 -10.18 19.49
N PRO A 22 -5.41 -10.01 20.11
CA PRO A 22 -6.69 -10.03 19.40
C PRO A 22 -6.79 -8.93 18.32
N GLU A 23 -5.93 -7.90 18.33
CA GLU A 23 -5.79 -6.94 17.22
C GLU A 23 -5.19 -7.58 15.95
N SER A 24 -4.40 -8.66 16.09
CA SER A 24 -3.76 -9.35 14.97
C SER A 24 -4.77 -9.94 13.98
N ASP A 25 -5.88 -10.49 14.46
CA ASP A 25 -6.94 -11.05 13.60
C ASP A 25 -7.69 -9.94 12.85
N GLY A 26 -7.91 -8.80 13.48
CA GLY A 26 -8.53 -7.63 12.86
C GLY A 26 -7.65 -7.01 11.78
N ASP A 27 -6.35 -6.89 12.03
CA ASP A 27 -5.41 -6.33 11.06
C ASP A 27 -5.12 -7.30 9.90
N ASN A 28 -5.11 -8.61 10.15
CA ASN A 28 -5.03 -9.60 9.06
C ASN A 28 -6.25 -9.53 8.14
N ALA A 29 -7.47 -9.41 8.69
CA ALA A 29 -8.68 -9.24 7.87
C ALA A 29 -8.65 -7.93 7.07
N LYS A 30 -8.14 -6.83 7.64
CA LYS A 30 -7.95 -5.57 6.91
C LYS A 30 -6.89 -5.67 5.81
N ARG A 31 -5.79 -6.41 6.04
CA ARG A 31 -4.77 -6.67 5.01
C ARG A 31 -5.36 -7.43 3.83
N ASP A 32 -6.12 -8.49 4.10
CA ASP A 32 -6.74 -9.28 3.04
C ASP A 32 -7.77 -8.44 2.26
N ALA A 33 -8.63 -7.69 2.96
CA ALA A 33 -9.57 -6.77 2.32
C ALA A 33 -8.87 -5.67 1.49
N LEU A 34 -7.73 -5.16 1.96
CA LEU A 34 -6.91 -4.20 1.22
C LEU A 34 -6.34 -4.82 -0.07
N ARG A 35 -5.77 -6.03 0.04
CA ARG A 35 -5.20 -6.76 -1.10
C ARG A 35 -6.27 -7.07 -2.15
N ASP A 36 -7.44 -7.53 -1.72
CA ASP A 36 -8.58 -7.79 -2.60
C ASP A 36 -9.06 -6.50 -3.28
N SER A 37 -9.20 -5.42 -2.51
CA SER A 37 -9.60 -4.10 -3.04
C SER A 37 -8.58 -3.56 -4.05
N PHE A 38 -7.29 -3.78 -3.80
CA PHE A 38 -6.23 -3.36 -4.69
C PHE A 38 -6.19 -4.21 -5.97
N ALA A 39 -6.38 -5.52 -5.87
CA ALA A 39 -6.52 -6.41 -7.02
C ALA A 39 -7.72 -6.01 -7.89
N GLU A 40 -8.88 -5.77 -7.29
CA GLU A 40 -10.08 -5.31 -8.01
C GLU A 40 -9.83 -3.96 -8.70
N PHE A 41 -9.11 -3.05 -8.05
CA PHE A 41 -8.71 -1.78 -8.65
C PHE A 41 -7.82 -1.97 -9.88
N GLN A 42 -6.84 -2.88 -9.81
CA GLN A 42 -5.94 -3.18 -10.92
C GLN A 42 -6.68 -3.79 -12.12
N ASP A 43 -7.55 -4.78 -11.87
CA ASP A 43 -8.26 -5.52 -12.91
C ASP A 43 -9.32 -4.68 -13.63
N GLY A 44 -9.98 -3.75 -12.93
CA GLY A 44 -11.06 -2.94 -13.49
C GLY A 44 -10.69 -1.47 -13.67
N PRO A 45 -10.81 -0.64 -12.62
CA PRO A 45 -10.60 0.80 -12.68
C PRO A 45 -9.28 1.25 -13.32
N ALA A 46 -8.15 0.65 -12.97
CA ALA A 46 -6.84 1.03 -13.49
C ALA A 46 -6.71 0.71 -14.98
N TYR A 47 -7.09 -0.50 -15.39
CA TYR A 47 -7.12 -0.90 -16.80
C TYR A 47 -8.03 0.01 -17.64
N ASN A 48 -9.24 0.28 -17.16
CA ASN A 48 -10.19 1.15 -17.84
C ASN A 48 -9.67 2.59 -17.94
N LEU A 49 -9.05 3.12 -16.89
CA LEU A 49 -8.45 4.45 -16.91
C LEU A 49 -7.32 4.54 -17.94
N HIS A 50 -6.40 3.57 -17.92
CA HIS A 50 -5.29 3.52 -18.87
C HIS A 50 -5.79 3.46 -20.32
N ARG A 51 -6.76 2.59 -20.60
CA ARG A 51 -7.39 2.49 -21.93
C ARG A 51 -8.02 3.81 -22.36
N ASN A 52 -8.73 4.49 -21.46
CA ASN A 52 -9.35 5.77 -21.75
C ASN A 52 -8.31 6.89 -21.97
N MET A 53 -7.19 6.88 -21.25
CA MET A 53 -6.08 7.83 -21.47
C MET A 53 -5.47 7.65 -22.85
N MET A 54 -5.15 6.41 -23.22
CA MET A 54 -4.57 6.09 -24.53
C MET A 54 -5.53 6.41 -25.69
N ALA A 55 -6.84 6.35 -25.47
CA ALA A 55 -7.86 6.71 -26.45
C ALA A 55 -8.21 8.21 -26.47
N GLY A 56 -7.61 9.04 -25.60
CA GLY A 56 -7.94 10.46 -25.48
C GLY A 56 -9.32 10.75 -24.83
N ASN A 57 -9.95 9.73 -24.24
CA ASN A 57 -11.28 9.82 -23.62
C ASN A 57 -11.23 9.95 -22.09
N ALA A 58 -10.04 9.94 -21.49
CA ALA A 58 -9.90 10.12 -20.06
C ALA A 58 -10.17 11.56 -19.63
N SER A 59 -11.11 11.74 -18.71
CA SER A 59 -11.32 13.04 -18.07
C SER A 59 -10.37 13.23 -16.88
N PRO A 60 -10.01 14.49 -16.53
CA PRO A 60 -9.25 14.79 -15.31
C PRO A 60 -9.93 14.26 -14.03
N ARG A 61 -11.27 14.13 -14.05
CA ARG A 61 -12.03 13.55 -12.93
C ARG A 61 -11.70 12.08 -12.72
N MET A 62 -11.58 11.30 -13.79
CA MET A 62 -11.26 9.86 -13.69
C MET A 62 -9.86 9.64 -13.11
N LEU A 63 -8.88 10.45 -13.52
CA LEU A 63 -7.53 10.41 -12.94
C LEU A 63 -7.57 10.77 -11.45
N ARG A 64 -8.27 11.85 -11.08
CA ARG A 64 -8.41 12.28 -9.67
C ARG A 64 -9.08 11.20 -8.81
N ASP A 65 -10.12 10.54 -9.32
CA ASP A 65 -10.82 9.47 -8.62
C ASP A 65 -9.91 8.25 -8.40
N ALA A 66 -9.09 7.88 -9.41
CA ALA A 66 -8.12 6.80 -9.27
C ALA A 66 -7.02 7.13 -8.25
N VAL A 67 -6.44 8.33 -8.31
CA VAL A 67 -5.43 8.79 -7.35
C VAL A 67 -6.00 8.80 -5.93
N ARG A 68 -7.23 9.25 -5.74
CA ARG A 68 -7.88 9.27 -4.42
C ARG A 68 -8.08 7.87 -3.86
N ARG A 69 -8.49 6.90 -4.69
CA ARG A 69 -8.64 5.50 -4.27
C ARG A 69 -7.30 4.90 -3.84
N LEU A 70 -6.26 5.09 -4.65
CA LEU A 70 -4.91 4.61 -4.34
C LEU A 70 -4.32 5.28 -3.09
N ALA A 71 -4.55 6.59 -2.90
CA ALA A 71 -4.12 7.29 -1.69
C ALA A 71 -4.81 6.75 -0.42
N ASN A 72 -6.11 6.43 -0.50
CA ASN A 72 -6.81 5.79 0.61
C ASN A 72 -6.25 4.39 0.90
N MET A 73 -5.98 3.59 -0.13
CA MET A 73 -5.38 2.25 0.02
C MET A 73 -3.97 2.34 0.63
N LEU A 74 -3.19 3.34 0.24
CA LEU A 74 -1.85 3.60 0.79
C LEU A 74 -1.90 3.96 2.27
N GLN A 75 -2.89 4.73 2.69
CA GLN A 75 -3.08 5.04 4.10
C GLN A 75 -3.41 3.75 4.89
N VAL A 76 -4.35 2.96 4.39
CA VAL A 76 -4.75 1.70 5.03
C VAL A 76 -3.59 0.70 5.08
N SER A 77 -2.75 0.62 4.03
CA SER A 77 -1.57 -0.26 4.00
C SER A 77 -0.56 0.11 5.09
N GLY A 78 -0.34 1.41 5.32
CA GLY A 78 0.52 1.91 6.39
C GLY A 78 -0.05 1.63 7.79
N GLU A 79 -1.38 1.72 7.96
CA GLU A 79 -2.05 1.40 9.23
C GLU A 79 -1.93 -0.09 9.60
N VAL A 80 -2.01 -1.00 8.62
CA VAL A 80 -1.94 -2.46 8.86
C VAL A 80 -0.52 -3.04 8.73
N GLY A 81 0.46 -2.23 8.36
CA GLY A 81 1.85 -2.65 8.17
C GLY A 81 2.10 -3.56 6.96
N ASP A 82 1.30 -3.45 5.89
CA ASP A 82 1.49 -4.25 4.67
C ASP A 82 2.40 -3.56 3.65
N TYR A 83 3.70 -3.58 3.94
CA TYR A 83 4.74 -2.93 3.12
C TYR A 83 4.78 -3.40 1.67
N ARG A 84 4.40 -4.65 1.40
CA ARG A 84 4.41 -5.18 0.04
C ARG A 84 3.31 -4.52 -0.79
N THR A 85 2.09 -4.55 -0.28
CA THR A 85 0.94 -3.94 -0.95
C THR A 85 1.14 -2.42 -1.07
N GLU A 86 1.72 -1.78 -0.05
CA GLU A 86 2.12 -0.36 -0.10
C GLU A 86 3.04 -0.06 -1.28
N ALA A 87 4.11 -0.83 -1.48
CA ALA A 87 5.04 -0.65 -2.59
C ALA A 87 4.35 -0.84 -3.97
N GLU A 88 3.43 -1.81 -4.07
CA GLU A 88 2.67 -2.06 -5.30
C GLU A 88 1.68 -0.91 -5.61
N ILE A 89 1.04 -0.33 -4.59
CA ILE A 89 0.19 0.86 -4.72
C ILE A 89 1.00 2.06 -5.22
N VAL A 90 2.17 2.32 -4.64
CA VAL A 90 3.06 3.42 -5.05
C VAL A 90 3.54 3.23 -6.50
N ASN A 91 3.89 2.00 -6.88
CA ASN A 91 4.26 1.69 -8.26
C ASN A 91 3.09 1.94 -9.23
N THR A 92 1.87 1.55 -8.84
CA THR A 92 0.66 1.78 -9.64
C THR A 92 0.35 3.27 -9.80
N LEU A 93 0.49 4.05 -8.74
CA LEU A 93 0.38 5.51 -8.79
C LEU A 93 1.39 6.11 -9.78
N THR A 94 2.65 5.70 -9.70
CA THR A 94 3.73 6.18 -10.57
C THR A 94 3.45 5.89 -12.04
N ASN A 95 3.01 4.68 -12.35
CA ASN A 95 2.66 4.30 -13.72
C ASN A 95 1.48 5.13 -14.26
N LEU A 96 0.45 5.37 -13.44
CA LEU A 96 -0.68 6.20 -13.84
C LEU A 96 -0.27 7.67 -14.08
N THR A 97 0.60 8.25 -13.25
CA THR A 97 1.11 9.60 -13.49
C THR A 97 1.99 9.68 -14.73
N MET A 98 2.84 8.69 -15.00
CA MET A 98 3.62 8.63 -16.23
C MET A 98 2.74 8.62 -17.48
N VAL A 99 1.71 7.76 -17.51
CA VAL A 99 0.75 7.70 -18.62
C VAL A 99 0.00 9.03 -18.75
N ALA A 100 -0.48 9.60 -17.65
CA ALA A 100 -1.20 10.88 -17.68
C ALA A 100 -0.31 12.02 -18.20
N GLN A 101 0.95 12.11 -17.76
CA GLN A 101 1.89 13.12 -18.25
C GLN A 101 2.11 12.98 -19.76
N LYS A 102 2.34 11.76 -20.24
CA LYS A 102 2.46 11.48 -21.66
C LYS A 102 1.22 11.92 -22.43
N THR A 103 0.02 11.52 -21.98
CA THR A 103 -1.23 11.86 -22.67
C THR A 103 -1.54 13.37 -22.68
N ILE A 104 -1.11 14.12 -21.66
CA ILE A 104 -1.41 15.56 -21.55
C ILE A 104 -0.42 16.42 -22.33
N TYR A 105 0.86 16.04 -22.37
CA TYR A 105 1.94 16.90 -22.83
C TYR A 105 2.68 16.42 -24.09
N GLU A 106 2.49 15.17 -24.51
CA GLU A 106 3.06 14.61 -25.76
C GLU A 106 1.96 14.38 -26.81
#